data_AF-A0A9J5YAJ0-F1
#
_entry.id   AF-A0A9J5YAJ0-F1
#
_cell.length_a   1.000
_cell.length_b   1.000
_cell.length_c   1.000
_cell.angle_alpha   90.00
_cell.angle_beta   90.00
_cell.angle_gamma   90.00
#
_symmetry.space_group_name_H-M   'P 1'
#
loop_
_entity.id
_entity.type
_entity.pdbx_description
1 polymer ?
#
loop_
_entity_poly.entity_id
_entity_poly.type
_entity_poly.pdbx_seq_one_letter_code
_entity_poly.pdbx_strand_id
1 'polypeptide(L)'
;MTTKSLLLIFVALIVVLRPCNAFRVYKKDPICEDVDACFASCEDFVDGITEYATWECCSNLMILNNNVKYNEDGVSRYCSCIEDFSSNHYYPPYLQSQIERLYSICNIHLSFPISERMDCSDPCNAFKVLEEDEICENVNACFEYCENFVDAIAGFPTPECCDNLMILNSNVKYKDDGVHGYCSCIEDFSTDHYHPPYSQSRIEQLNTFYRIYLRLPVSERMDCSKL
;
A
#
# COMPACT_ATOMS: atom_id res chain seq x y z
N MET A 1 -6.54 26.90 41.03
CA MET A 1 -5.63 26.20 40.10
C MET A 1 -5.10 27.24 39.11
N THR A 2 -3.82 27.59 39.18
CA THR A 2 -3.23 28.68 38.40
C THR A 2 -3.11 28.30 36.93
N THR A 3 -3.29 29.26 36.01
CA THR A 3 -3.15 29.10 34.55
C THR A 3 -1.88 28.34 34.12
N LYS A 4 -0.80 28.45 34.88
CA LYS A 4 0.44 27.68 34.69
C LYS A 4 0.28 26.16 34.86
N SER A 5 -0.57 25.70 35.80
CA SER A 5 -0.85 24.27 36.00
C SER A 5 -1.71 23.69 34.88
N LEU A 6 -2.64 24.47 34.34
CA LEU A 6 -3.44 24.08 33.16
C LEU A 6 -2.56 23.94 31.91
N LEU A 7 -1.60 24.85 31.72
CA LEU A 7 -0.69 24.85 30.59
C LEU A 7 0.29 23.66 30.64
N LEU A 8 0.79 23.31 31.83
CA LEU A 8 1.63 22.11 32.03
C LEU A 8 0.86 20.81 31.79
N ILE A 9 -0.40 20.72 32.21
CA ILE A 9 -1.26 19.56 31.94
C ILE A 9 -1.56 19.45 30.44
N PHE A 10 -1.82 20.56 29.76
CA PHE A 10 -2.03 20.58 28.31
C PHE A 10 -0.79 20.14 27.53
N VAL A 11 0.40 20.63 27.91
CA VAL A 11 1.66 20.23 27.27
C VAL A 11 1.96 18.76 27.53
N ALA A 12 1.76 18.27 28.75
CA ALA A 12 1.94 16.86 29.08
C ALA A 12 0.96 15.97 28.28
N LEU A 13 -0.30 16.39 28.14
CA LEU A 13 -1.28 15.70 27.29
C LEU A 13 -0.87 15.72 25.82
N ILE A 14 -0.41 16.84 25.27
CA ILE A 14 0.04 16.92 23.87
C ILE A 14 1.26 16.03 23.60
N VAL A 15 2.17 15.90 24.57
CA VAL A 15 3.34 15.01 24.48
C VAL A 15 2.93 13.53 24.59
N VAL A 16 1.96 13.19 25.43
CA VAL A 16 1.44 11.81 25.57
C VAL A 16 0.51 11.42 24.40
N LEU A 17 -0.14 12.39 23.76
CA LEU A 17 -1.04 12.18 22.61
C LEU A 17 -0.34 12.14 21.25
N ARG A 18 1.00 12.19 21.21
CA ARG A 18 1.78 11.89 20.00
C ARG A 18 2.38 10.50 20.15
N PRO A 19 1.76 9.46 19.55
CA PRO A 19 2.20 8.07 19.71
C PRO A 19 3.60 7.79 19.13
N CYS A 20 4.11 8.68 18.28
CA CYS A 20 5.36 8.49 17.53
C CYS A 20 6.54 9.28 18.07
N ASN A 21 6.56 9.62 19.36
CA ASN A 21 7.71 10.30 19.95
C ASN A 21 8.84 9.28 20.24
N ALA A 22 9.55 8.82 19.21
CA ALA A 22 10.83 8.14 19.43
C ALA A 22 11.95 9.14 19.68
N PHE A 23 12.88 8.70 20.51
CA PHE A 23 14.13 9.35 20.83
C PHE A 23 14.98 9.51 19.56
N ARG A 24 15.46 10.72 19.28
CA ARG A 24 16.28 11.03 18.08
C ARG A 24 17.58 10.24 18.10
N VAL A 25 17.63 9.15 17.35
CA VAL A 25 18.86 8.47 16.94
C VAL A 25 19.16 8.90 15.51
N TYR A 26 20.40 9.31 15.28
CA TYR A 26 20.95 9.98 14.10
C TYR A 26 20.62 9.30 12.74
N LYS A 27 19.39 9.45 12.22
CA LYS A 27 19.04 9.27 10.80
C LYS A 27 18.72 10.66 10.20
N LYS A 28 18.98 10.83 8.90
CA LYS A 28 19.04 12.17 8.27
C LYS A 28 17.66 12.69 7.81
N ASP A 29 16.61 11.88 7.93
CA ASP A 29 15.25 12.19 7.45
C ASP A 29 14.22 12.14 8.60
N PRO A 30 13.64 13.29 8.99
CA PRO A 30 12.65 13.32 10.08
C PRO A 30 11.37 12.53 9.77
N ILE A 31 11.01 12.33 8.50
CA ILE A 31 9.85 11.51 8.13
C ILE A 31 10.14 10.04 8.42
N CYS A 32 11.34 9.56 8.06
CA CYS A 32 11.70 8.17 8.36
C CYS A 32 11.91 7.93 9.85
N GLU A 33 12.37 8.93 10.61
CA GLU A 33 12.38 8.82 12.08
C GLU A 33 10.95 8.60 12.64
N ASP A 34 9.98 9.35 12.15
CA ASP A 34 8.57 9.21 12.55
C ASP A 34 8.00 7.85 12.09
N VAL A 35 8.29 7.41 10.86
CA VAL A 35 7.87 6.11 10.33
C VAL A 35 8.46 4.97 11.16
N ASP A 36 9.77 4.96 11.39
CA ASP A 36 10.45 3.94 12.21
C ASP A 36 9.81 3.87 13.60
N ALA A 37 9.57 5.03 14.23
CA ALA A 37 8.96 5.13 15.55
C ALA A 37 7.53 4.59 15.61
N CYS A 38 6.70 5.00 14.65
CA CYS A 38 5.29 4.61 14.60
C CYS A 38 5.16 3.12 14.22
N PHE A 39 5.95 2.64 13.25
CA PHE A 39 5.79 1.31 12.63
C PHE A 39 6.37 0.18 13.49
N ALA A 40 7.34 0.46 14.37
CA ALA A 40 7.94 -0.54 15.25
C ALA A 40 6.91 -1.37 16.06
N SER A 41 5.77 -0.79 16.43
CA SER A 41 4.72 -1.52 17.16
C SER A 41 3.98 -2.58 16.32
N CYS A 42 4.19 -2.58 15.00
CA CYS A 42 3.62 -3.53 14.05
C CYS A 42 4.59 -4.66 13.65
N GLU A 43 5.89 -4.50 13.91
CA GLU A 43 6.96 -5.37 13.40
C GLU A 43 6.72 -6.85 13.78
N ASP A 44 6.58 -7.13 15.08
CA ASP A 44 6.30 -8.46 15.64
C ASP A 44 5.04 -9.13 15.05
N PHE A 45 4.12 -8.37 14.47
CA PHE A 45 2.93 -8.94 13.84
C PHE A 45 3.19 -9.26 12.36
N VAL A 46 3.78 -8.32 11.63
CA VAL A 46 4.04 -8.47 10.19
C VAL A 46 5.10 -9.53 9.90
N ASP A 47 6.07 -9.76 10.79
CA ASP A 47 7.05 -10.84 10.69
C ASP A 47 6.52 -12.21 11.18
N GLY A 48 5.32 -12.24 11.76
CA GLY A 48 4.66 -13.44 12.25
C GLY A 48 5.06 -13.93 13.63
N ILE A 49 5.82 -13.16 14.41
CA ILE A 49 6.14 -13.51 15.81
C ILE A 49 4.86 -13.54 16.67
N THR A 50 3.92 -12.66 16.41
CA THR A 50 2.65 -12.53 17.13
C THR A 50 1.44 -12.80 16.23
N GLU A 51 0.38 -13.35 16.84
CA GLU A 51 -0.84 -13.72 16.11
C GLU A 51 -1.79 -12.52 15.86
N TYR A 52 -1.64 -11.44 16.65
CA TYR A 52 -2.56 -10.30 16.66
C TYR A 52 -1.81 -8.97 16.66
N ALA A 53 -2.23 -8.07 15.78
CA ALA A 53 -1.75 -6.69 15.79
C ALA A 53 -2.19 -5.98 17.09
N THR A 54 -1.29 -5.22 17.68
CA THR A 54 -1.61 -4.42 18.87
C THR A 54 -2.52 -3.25 18.50
N TRP A 55 -3.27 -2.73 19.48
CA TRP A 55 -4.01 -1.48 19.28
C TRP A 55 -3.06 -0.32 18.90
N GLU A 56 -1.86 -0.32 19.47
CA GLU A 56 -0.84 0.70 19.22
C GLU A 56 -0.37 0.65 17.76
N CYS A 57 -0.11 -0.53 17.22
CA CYS A 57 0.16 -0.72 15.79
C CYS A 57 -0.95 -0.10 14.92
N CYS A 58 -2.21 -0.45 15.18
CA CYS A 58 -3.32 0.09 14.40
C CYS A 58 -3.43 1.62 14.50
N SER A 59 -3.31 2.18 15.70
CA SER A 59 -3.36 3.62 15.93
C SER A 59 -2.21 4.34 15.20
N ASN A 60 -1.00 3.79 15.26
CA ASN A 60 0.18 4.37 14.64
C ASN A 60 0.09 4.33 13.12
N LEU A 61 -0.38 3.22 12.55
CA LEU A 61 -0.65 3.10 11.12
C LEU A 61 -1.67 4.13 10.64
N MET A 62 -2.73 4.39 11.41
CA MET A 62 -3.71 5.44 11.08
C MET A 62 -3.06 6.82 11.05
N ILE A 63 -2.13 7.10 11.95
CA ILE A 63 -1.41 8.38 11.99
C ILE A 63 -0.50 8.50 10.78
N LEU A 64 0.32 7.49 10.50
CA LEU A 64 1.19 7.48 9.32
C LEU A 64 0.37 7.69 8.04
N ASN A 65 -0.71 6.95 7.90
CA ASN A 65 -1.60 7.03 6.74
C ASN A 65 -2.19 8.43 6.54
N ASN A 66 -2.60 9.08 7.63
CA ASN A 66 -3.11 10.46 7.57
C ASN A 66 -2.02 11.49 7.23
N ASN A 67 -0.77 11.21 7.57
CA ASN A 67 0.33 12.16 7.40
C ASN A 67 0.94 12.16 5.99
N VAL A 68 0.83 11.03 5.28
CA VAL A 68 1.35 10.85 3.92
C VAL A 68 0.94 11.99 2.98
N LYS A 69 -0.33 12.40 3.00
CA LYS A 69 -0.86 13.44 2.10
C LYS A 69 -0.30 14.85 2.32
N TYR A 70 0.41 15.11 3.40
CA TYR A 70 0.97 16.43 3.70
C TYR A 70 2.39 16.64 3.15
N ASN A 71 2.93 15.64 2.45
CA ASN A 71 4.28 15.68 1.90
C ASN A 71 4.24 15.48 0.37
N GLU A 72 5.00 16.28 -0.37
CA GLU A 72 5.00 16.35 -1.84
C GLU A 72 5.32 14.99 -2.52
N ASP A 73 6.07 14.12 -1.83
CA ASP A 73 6.36 12.73 -2.23
C ASP A 73 6.01 11.74 -1.10
N GLY A 74 4.96 12.03 -0.34
CA GLY A 74 4.69 11.34 0.92
C GLY A 74 4.55 9.83 0.77
N VAL A 75 3.95 9.34 -0.30
CA VAL A 75 3.75 7.90 -0.47
C VAL A 75 5.07 7.19 -0.73
N SER A 76 5.82 7.63 -1.74
CA SER A 76 7.17 7.13 -2.06
C SER A 76 8.11 7.20 -0.85
N ARG A 77 8.04 8.30 -0.10
CA ARG A 77 8.88 8.50 1.07
C ARG A 77 8.54 7.54 2.20
N TYR A 78 7.26 7.37 2.52
CA TYR A 78 6.83 6.44 3.57
C TYR A 78 7.14 4.98 3.17
N CYS A 79 6.95 4.65 1.89
CA CYS A 79 7.39 3.38 1.32
C CYS A 79 8.89 3.15 1.58
N SER A 80 9.75 4.09 1.19
CA SER A 80 11.21 3.95 1.37
C SER A 80 11.61 3.86 2.84
N CYS A 81 10.94 4.60 3.73
CA CYS A 81 11.21 4.51 5.15
C CYS A 81 10.86 3.13 5.73
N ILE A 82 9.75 2.52 5.31
CA ILE A 82 9.37 1.15 5.73
C ILE A 82 10.33 0.10 5.17
N GLU A 83 10.75 0.25 3.92
CA GLU A 83 11.77 -0.61 3.30
C GLU A 83 13.11 -0.50 4.05
N ASP A 84 13.57 0.72 4.32
CA ASP A 84 14.77 1.00 5.13
C ASP A 84 14.66 0.45 6.55
N PHE A 85 13.47 0.51 7.16
CA PHE A 85 13.21 -0.06 8.49
C PHE A 85 13.40 -1.59 8.45
N SER A 86 12.76 -2.25 7.48
CA SER A 86 12.81 -3.72 7.32
C SER A 86 14.22 -4.25 7.00
N SER A 87 15.02 -3.49 6.25
CA SER A 87 16.36 -3.91 5.83
C SER A 87 17.43 -3.79 6.91
N ASN A 88 17.14 -3.10 8.04
CA ASN A 88 18.12 -2.80 9.08
C ASN A 88 18.20 -3.82 10.22
N HIS A 89 17.47 -4.95 10.16
CA HIS A 89 17.33 -5.86 11.30
C HIS A 89 17.54 -7.36 11.01
N TYR A 90 17.81 -8.12 12.09
CA TYR A 90 18.00 -9.59 12.11
C TYR A 90 16.66 -10.34 12.26
N TYR A 91 15.57 -9.81 11.71
CA TYR A 91 14.23 -10.39 11.87
C TYR A 91 13.81 -11.27 10.68
N PRO A 92 12.82 -12.15 10.86
CA PRO A 92 12.22 -12.92 9.77
C PRO A 92 11.62 -11.99 8.71
N PRO A 93 11.53 -12.45 7.45
CA PRO A 93 10.88 -11.68 6.41
C PRO A 93 9.42 -11.42 6.73
N TYR A 94 8.91 -10.24 6.38
CA TYR A 94 7.48 -9.94 6.53
C TYR A 94 6.62 -10.96 5.79
N LEU A 95 5.59 -11.44 6.50
CA LEU A 95 4.63 -12.40 5.99
C LEU A 95 3.47 -11.67 5.34
N GLN A 96 3.30 -11.86 4.03
CA GLN A 96 2.21 -11.23 3.28
C GLN A 96 0.82 -11.51 3.88
N SER A 97 0.59 -12.74 4.35
CA SER A 97 -0.67 -13.11 5.00
C SER A 97 -0.93 -12.32 6.30
N GLN A 98 0.12 -11.87 7.00
CA GLN A 98 -0.02 -11.02 8.18
C GLN A 98 -0.32 -9.59 7.78
N ILE A 99 0.35 -9.05 6.77
CA ILE A 99 0.06 -7.72 6.22
C ILE A 99 -1.40 -7.62 5.74
N GLU A 100 -1.92 -8.63 5.05
CA GLU A 100 -3.34 -8.69 4.65
C GLU A 100 -4.29 -8.70 5.86
N ARG A 101 -3.95 -9.49 6.89
CA ARG A 101 -4.72 -9.51 8.14
C ARG A 101 -4.64 -8.18 8.87
N LEU A 102 -3.53 -7.46 8.78
CA LEU A 102 -3.30 -6.16 9.42
C LEU A 102 -4.37 -5.16 8.99
N TYR A 103 -4.61 -5.06 7.68
CA TYR A 103 -5.64 -4.19 7.12
C TYR A 103 -7.02 -4.52 7.64
N SER A 104 -7.35 -5.81 7.75
CA SER A 104 -8.63 -6.25 8.30
C SER A 104 -8.77 -6.00 9.80
N ILE A 105 -7.73 -6.29 10.60
CA ILE A 105 -7.75 -6.16 12.06
C ILE A 105 -7.83 -4.68 12.45
N CYS A 106 -7.01 -3.85 11.82
CA CYS A 106 -6.95 -2.42 12.11
C CYS A 106 -8.05 -1.62 11.40
N ASN A 107 -8.83 -2.27 10.52
CA ASN A 107 -9.81 -1.63 9.65
C ASN A 107 -9.24 -0.39 8.97
N ILE A 108 -8.04 -0.55 8.42
CA ILE A 108 -7.25 0.52 7.80
C ILE A 108 -6.86 0.10 6.39
N HIS A 109 -6.80 1.08 5.50
CA HIS A 109 -6.17 0.94 4.20
C HIS A 109 -5.06 1.98 4.09
N LEU A 110 -3.84 1.52 3.85
CA LEU A 110 -2.68 2.39 3.78
C LEU A 110 -2.53 2.98 2.38
N SER A 111 -2.24 4.27 2.31
CA SER A 111 -1.88 4.97 1.08
C SER A 111 -0.46 4.65 0.62
N PHE A 112 0.33 3.96 1.44
CA PHE A 112 1.67 3.48 1.14
C PHE A 112 1.73 1.97 1.41
N PRO A 113 2.54 1.21 0.65
CA PRO A 113 2.69 -0.22 0.86
C PRO A 113 3.57 -0.55 2.10
N ILE A 114 3.41 -1.76 2.62
CA ILE A 114 4.33 -2.40 3.59
C ILE A 114 4.95 -3.59 2.86
N SER A 115 6.28 -3.58 2.64
CA SER A 115 7.05 -4.72 2.13
C SER A 115 8.54 -4.46 2.34
N GLU A 116 9.36 -5.50 2.23
CA GLU A 116 10.81 -5.46 2.43
C GLU A 116 11.60 -5.18 1.14
N ARG A 117 10.92 -5.19 -0.01
CA ARG A 117 11.51 -5.01 -1.34
C ARG A 117 10.50 -4.31 -2.24
N MET A 118 10.43 -2.99 -2.14
CA MET A 118 9.46 -2.18 -2.89
C MET A 118 10.19 -1.22 -3.80
N ASP A 119 9.73 -1.10 -5.05
CA ASP A 119 10.19 0.03 -5.86
C ASP A 119 9.46 1.30 -5.44
N CYS A 120 9.93 1.92 -4.36
CA CYS A 120 9.35 3.15 -3.82
C CYS A 120 9.53 4.38 -4.75
N SER A 121 10.24 4.22 -5.87
CA SER A 121 10.35 5.23 -6.92
C SER A 121 9.30 5.10 -8.02
N ASP A 122 8.52 4.01 -8.02
CA ASP A 122 7.52 3.70 -9.04
C ASP A 122 6.25 4.57 -8.89
N PRO A 123 5.75 5.20 -9.97
CA PRO A 123 4.45 5.87 -9.99
C PRO A 123 3.27 5.01 -9.53
N CYS A 124 3.35 3.67 -9.64
CA CYS A 124 2.36 2.76 -9.07
C CYS A 124 2.29 2.84 -7.53
N ASN A 125 3.44 3.07 -6.88
CA ASN A 125 3.51 3.30 -5.44
C ASN A 125 3.18 4.75 -5.09
N ALA A 126 3.42 5.72 -5.96
CA ALA A 126 2.98 7.10 -5.78
C ALA A 126 1.49 7.24 -6.13
N PHE A 127 0.60 6.63 -5.36
CA PHE A 127 -0.84 6.88 -5.46
C PHE A 127 -1.12 8.31 -4.96
N LYS A 128 -0.72 9.30 -5.76
CA LYS A 128 -1.06 10.70 -5.58
C LYS A 128 -2.58 10.72 -5.53
N VAL A 129 -3.10 11.40 -4.52
CA VAL A 129 -4.51 11.77 -4.43
C VAL A 129 -4.79 12.67 -5.63
N LEU A 130 -5.20 12.10 -6.76
CA LEU A 130 -5.36 12.85 -8.00
C LEU A 130 -6.81 12.94 -8.43
N GLU A 131 -7.09 14.09 -9.04
CA GLU A 131 -8.26 14.42 -9.82
C GLU A 131 -8.58 13.31 -10.84
N GLU A 132 -9.82 13.26 -11.33
CA GLU A 132 -10.38 12.15 -12.12
C GLU A 132 -9.57 11.78 -13.37
N ASP A 133 -8.74 12.69 -13.91
CA ASP A 133 -8.05 12.54 -15.19
C ASP A 133 -6.72 11.76 -15.15
N GLU A 134 -6.10 11.56 -13.97
CA GLU A 134 -4.77 10.94 -13.84
C GLU A 134 -4.85 9.50 -13.26
N ILE A 135 -6.06 8.97 -13.12
CA ILE A 135 -6.31 7.64 -12.55
C ILE A 135 -5.83 6.51 -13.47
N CYS A 136 -6.07 6.62 -14.78
CA CYS A 136 -5.69 5.57 -15.72
C CYS A 136 -4.18 5.51 -15.96
N GLU A 137 -3.47 6.63 -15.86
CA GLU A 137 -2.00 6.63 -15.96
C GLU A 137 -1.39 5.78 -14.84
N ASN A 138 -1.88 5.93 -13.61
CA ASN A 138 -1.43 5.13 -12.46
C ASN A 138 -1.88 3.67 -12.56
N VAL A 139 -3.14 3.42 -12.95
CA VAL A 139 -3.65 2.05 -13.13
C VAL A 139 -2.84 1.30 -14.18
N ASN A 140 -2.55 1.96 -15.31
CA ASN A 140 -1.80 1.36 -16.41
C ASN A 140 -0.33 1.14 -16.01
N ALA A 141 0.32 2.12 -15.37
CA ALA A 141 1.68 1.96 -14.85
C ALA A 141 1.80 0.79 -13.87
N CYS A 142 0.82 0.60 -12.98
CA CYS A 142 0.76 -0.56 -12.09
C CYS A 142 0.54 -1.88 -12.84
N PHE A 143 -0.34 -1.88 -13.84
CA PHE A 143 -0.78 -3.08 -14.53
C PHE A 143 0.22 -3.55 -15.60
N GLU A 144 1.06 -2.65 -16.14
CA GLU A 144 2.09 -2.94 -17.15
C GLU A 144 2.99 -4.12 -16.75
N TYR A 145 3.35 -4.20 -15.46
CA TYR A 145 4.15 -5.30 -14.92
C TYR A 145 3.52 -6.68 -15.09
N CYS A 146 2.19 -6.74 -15.23
CA CYS A 146 1.45 -7.99 -15.39
C CYS A 146 1.20 -8.37 -16.84
N GLU A 147 1.41 -7.47 -17.81
CA GLU A 147 1.08 -7.67 -19.23
C GLU A 147 1.64 -8.96 -19.78
N ASN A 148 2.96 -9.15 -19.70
CA ASN A 148 3.62 -10.33 -20.25
C ASN A 148 3.01 -11.63 -19.70
N PHE A 149 2.54 -11.63 -18.46
CA PHE A 149 1.87 -12.79 -17.90
C PHE A 149 0.44 -12.94 -18.40
N VAL A 150 -0.37 -11.88 -18.39
CA VAL A 150 -1.76 -11.94 -18.87
C VAL A 150 -1.84 -12.21 -20.37
N ASP A 151 -0.86 -11.78 -21.15
CA ASP A 151 -0.69 -12.05 -22.58
C ASP A 151 -0.19 -13.47 -22.88
N ALA A 152 0.03 -14.27 -21.84
CA ALA A 152 0.60 -15.61 -21.90
C ALA A 152 2.00 -15.69 -22.52
N ILE A 153 2.74 -14.59 -22.57
CA ILE A 153 4.15 -14.52 -22.99
C ILE A 153 5.05 -15.11 -21.89
N ALA A 154 4.81 -14.72 -20.63
CA ALA A 154 5.53 -15.20 -19.47
C ALA A 154 4.86 -16.44 -18.85
N GLY A 155 5.70 -17.34 -18.32
CA GLY A 155 5.24 -18.55 -17.63
C GLY A 155 4.61 -18.29 -16.26
N PHE A 156 5.04 -17.22 -15.59
CA PHE A 156 4.71 -16.85 -14.21
C PHE A 156 4.62 -15.33 -14.09
N PRO A 157 3.78 -14.78 -13.19
CA PRO A 157 3.79 -13.35 -12.90
C PRO A 157 5.10 -12.98 -12.19
N THR A 158 5.60 -11.77 -12.44
CA THR A 158 6.74 -11.25 -11.69
C THR A 158 6.31 -10.86 -10.28
N PRO A 159 7.25 -10.81 -9.30
CA PRO A 159 6.95 -10.26 -7.98
C PRO A 159 6.33 -8.86 -8.07
N GLU A 160 6.87 -8.00 -8.94
CA GLU A 160 6.42 -6.63 -9.15
C GLU A 160 4.97 -6.58 -9.65
N CYS A 161 4.59 -7.47 -10.57
CA CYS A 161 3.19 -7.61 -11.00
C CYS A 161 2.27 -7.90 -9.81
N CYS A 162 2.68 -8.81 -8.93
CA CYS A 162 1.86 -9.20 -7.79
C CYS A 162 1.74 -8.08 -6.75
N ASP A 163 2.83 -7.40 -6.44
CA ASP A 163 2.84 -6.27 -5.51
C ASP A 163 1.95 -5.12 -6.02
N ASN A 164 2.08 -4.78 -7.31
CA ASN A 164 1.30 -3.72 -7.94
C ASN A 164 -0.19 -4.08 -8.07
N LEU A 165 -0.53 -5.35 -8.35
CA LEU A 165 -1.91 -5.81 -8.31
C LEU A 165 -2.50 -5.72 -6.90
N MET A 166 -1.72 -5.96 -5.84
CA MET A 166 -2.22 -5.78 -4.47
C MET A 166 -2.53 -4.32 -4.16
N ILE A 167 -1.71 -3.39 -4.64
CA ILE A 167 -1.95 -1.95 -4.51
C ILE A 167 -3.26 -1.58 -5.21
N LEU A 168 -3.41 -1.94 -6.49
CA LEU A 168 -4.61 -1.67 -7.27
C LEU A 168 -5.87 -2.26 -6.60
N ASN A 169 -5.80 -3.53 -6.20
CA ASN A 169 -6.92 -4.25 -5.58
C ASN A 169 -7.38 -3.62 -4.26
N SER A 170 -6.44 -3.05 -3.51
CA SER A 170 -6.75 -2.39 -2.25
C SER A 170 -7.38 -1.00 -2.46
N ASN A 171 -6.98 -0.28 -3.52
CA ASN A 171 -7.50 1.06 -3.82
C ASN A 171 -8.91 1.07 -4.43
N VAL A 172 -9.29 0.03 -5.17
CA VAL A 172 -10.60 -0.11 -5.85
C VAL A 172 -11.81 0.01 -4.91
N LYS A 173 -11.66 -0.29 -3.62
CA LYS A 173 -12.75 -0.29 -2.63
C LYS A 173 -13.25 1.12 -2.24
N TYR A 174 -12.48 2.17 -2.50
CA TYR A 174 -12.64 3.47 -1.84
C TYR A 174 -13.21 4.60 -2.70
N LYS A 175 -13.34 4.42 -4.02
CA LYS A 175 -14.09 5.35 -4.86
C LYS A 175 -15.49 4.79 -5.09
N ASP A 176 -16.51 5.66 -4.98
CA ASP A 176 -17.91 5.28 -5.21
C ASP A 176 -18.13 4.67 -6.62
N ASP A 177 -17.27 5.03 -7.59
CA ASP A 177 -17.16 4.44 -8.94
C ASP A 177 -15.81 3.71 -9.18
N GLY A 178 -15.09 3.34 -8.12
CA GLY A 178 -13.69 2.88 -8.21
C GLY A 178 -13.50 1.59 -9.00
N VAL A 179 -14.40 0.62 -8.84
CA VAL A 179 -14.36 -0.62 -9.61
C VAL A 179 -14.56 -0.33 -11.10
N HIS A 180 -15.53 0.54 -11.42
CA HIS A 180 -15.82 0.91 -12.81
C HIS A 180 -14.66 1.68 -13.42
N GLY A 181 -14.16 2.74 -12.77
CA GLY A 181 -13.05 3.55 -13.29
C GLY A 181 -11.77 2.75 -13.51
N TYR A 182 -11.38 1.88 -12.56
CA TYR A 182 -10.18 1.06 -12.74
C TYR A 182 -10.39 0.00 -13.81
N CYS A 183 -11.59 -0.59 -13.87
CA CYS A 183 -11.93 -1.50 -14.95
C CYS A 183 -11.80 -0.78 -16.30
N SER A 184 -12.41 0.40 -16.46
CA SER A 184 -12.34 1.17 -17.71
C SER A 184 -10.90 1.47 -18.12
N CYS A 185 -10.03 1.83 -17.17
CA CYS A 185 -8.61 2.03 -17.47
C CYS A 185 -7.94 0.76 -18.00
N ILE A 186 -8.16 -0.39 -17.35
CA ILE A 186 -7.57 -1.68 -17.76
C ILE A 186 -8.17 -2.18 -19.08
N GLU A 187 -9.47 -1.93 -19.32
CA GLU A 187 -10.16 -2.22 -20.58
C GLU A 187 -9.58 -1.38 -21.72
N ASP A 188 -9.46 -0.07 -21.55
CA ASP A 188 -8.85 0.84 -22.51
C ASP A 188 -7.40 0.43 -22.81
N PHE A 189 -6.63 0.09 -21.78
CA PHE A 189 -5.26 -0.38 -21.91
C PHE A 189 -5.16 -1.69 -22.71
N SER A 190 -6.06 -2.64 -22.43
CA SER A 190 -6.10 -3.94 -23.13
C SER A 190 -6.51 -3.84 -24.60
N THR A 191 -7.16 -2.74 -24.99
CA THR A 191 -7.66 -2.52 -26.35
C THR A 191 -6.75 -1.64 -27.20
N ASP A 192 -5.65 -1.15 -26.63
CA ASP A 192 -4.63 -0.45 -27.42
C ASP A 192 -4.02 -1.42 -28.46
N HIS A 193 -3.78 -0.91 -29.66
CA HIS A 193 -3.58 -1.68 -30.90
C HIS A 193 -2.32 -2.56 -30.94
N TYR A 194 -1.56 -2.62 -29.85
CA TYR A 194 -0.31 -3.34 -29.72
C TYR A 194 -0.41 -4.58 -28.84
N HIS A 195 -1.51 -4.80 -28.12
CA HIS A 195 -1.62 -5.90 -27.16
C HIS A 195 -2.37 -7.12 -27.73
N PRO A 196 -1.85 -8.34 -27.53
CA PRO A 196 -2.64 -9.54 -27.76
C PRO A 196 -3.79 -9.59 -26.72
N PRO A 197 -4.88 -10.30 -27.04
CA PRO A 197 -5.97 -10.45 -26.08
C PRO A 197 -5.48 -11.20 -24.84
N TYR A 198 -5.86 -10.69 -23.66
CA TYR A 198 -5.49 -11.30 -22.40
C TYR A 198 -6.00 -12.75 -22.31
N SER A 199 -5.13 -13.64 -21.84
CA SER A 199 -5.47 -15.04 -21.61
C SER A 199 -6.30 -15.20 -20.35
N GLN A 200 -7.54 -15.64 -20.52
CA GLN A 200 -8.43 -15.98 -19.40
C GLN A 200 -7.78 -16.97 -18.41
N SER A 201 -7.05 -17.96 -18.92
CA SER A 201 -6.34 -18.94 -18.10
C SER A 201 -5.22 -18.34 -17.24
N ARG A 202 -4.59 -17.25 -17.68
CA ARG A 202 -3.54 -16.55 -16.95
C ARG A 202 -4.13 -15.65 -15.88
N ILE A 203 -5.20 -14.94 -16.22
CA ILE A 203 -5.98 -14.15 -15.26
C ILE A 203 -6.47 -15.01 -14.09
N GLU A 204 -7.01 -16.20 -14.36
CA GLU A 204 -7.42 -17.14 -13.31
C GLU A 204 -6.25 -17.61 -12.43
N GLN A 205 -5.04 -17.73 -13.02
CA GLN A 205 -3.83 -18.08 -12.29
C GLN A 205 -3.31 -16.95 -11.38
N LEU A 206 -3.55 -15.66 -11.70
CA LEU A 206 -3.19 -14.55 -10.82
C LEU A 206 -3.80 -14.72 -9.42
N ASN A 207 -5.06 -15.17 -9.36
CA ASN A 207 -5.73 -15.44 -8.09
C ASN A 207 -5.10 -16.59 -7.29
N THR A 208 -4.35 -17.47 -7.96
CA THR A 208 -3.80 -18.70 -7.39
C THR A 208 -2.37 -18.54 -6.91
N PHE A 209 -1.52 -17.84 -7.68
CA PHE A 209 -0.07 -17.77 -7.37
C PHE A 209 0.23 -17.10 -6.04
N TYR A 210 -0.56 -16.08 -5.66
CA TYR A 210 -0.33 -15.31 -4.44
C TYR A 210 -1.56 -15.21 -3.53
N ARG A 211 -2.62 -15.99 -3.80
CA ARG A 211 -3.92 -15.89 -3.09
C ARG A 211 -4.54 -14.49 -3.12
N ILE A 212 -4.15 -13.69 -4.11
CA ILE A 212 -4.72 -12.36 -4.33
C ILE A 212 -6.13 -12.58 -4.85
N TYR A 213 -7.16 -12.27 -4.05
CA TYR A 213 -8.52 -12.23 -4.55
C TYR A 213 -8.71 -10.93 -5.34
N LEU A 214 -8.48 -10.97 -6.66
CA LEU A 214 -8.69 -9.83 -7.54
C LEU A 214 -10.15 -9.39 -7.49
N ARG A 215 -10.38 -8.18 -6.98
CA ARG A 215 -11.67 -7.47 -7.05
C ARG A 215 -11.82 -6.69 -8.34
N LEU A 216 -10.72 -6.46 -9.03
CA LEU A 216 -10.71 -5.94 -10.39
C LEU A 216 -11.22 -7.01 -11.34
N PRO A 217 -12.26 -6.72 -12.13
CA PRO A 217 -12.79 -7.65 -13.10
C PRO A 217 -11.90 -7.67 -14.35
N VAL A 218 -10.69 -8.19 -14.21
CA VAL A 218 -9.80 -8.45 -15.35
C VAL A 218 -10.31 -9.69 -16.06
N SER A 219 -10.53 -9.63 -17.37
CA SER A 219 -10.94 -10.79 -18.19
C SER A 219 -10.55 -10.59 -19.65
N GLU A 220 -10.58 -11.67 -20.45
CA GLU A 220 -10.37 -11.59 -21.91
C GLU A 220 -11.45 -10.72 -22.60
N ARG A 221 -12.62 -10.59 -21.99
CA ARG A 221 -13.76 -9.83 -22.50
C ARG A 221 -14.29 -8.90 -21.43
N MET A 222 -13.41 -8.01 -20.98
CA MET A 222 -13.83 -6.92 -20.12
C MET A 222 -14.93 -6.14 -20.83
N ASP A 223 -15.94 -5.77 -20.05
CA ASP A 223 -17.03 -4.90 -20.46
C ASP A 223 -17.41 -4.13 -19.20
N CYS A 224 -16.63 -3.07 -18.94
CA CYS A 224 -16.73 -2.34 -17.69
C CYS A 224 -18.06 -1.59 -17.59
N SER A 225 -18.73 -1.34 -18.73
CA SER A 225 -20.06 -0.71 -18.79
C SER A 225 -21.18 -1.50 -18.07
N LYS A 226 -20.91 -2.76 -17.69
CA LYS A 226 -21.86 -3.65 -17.00
C LYS A 226 -21.64 -3.75 -15.48
N LEU A 227 -20.64 -3.05 -14.94
CA LEU A 227 -20.34 -2.99 -13.50
C LEU A 227 -21.18 -1.91 -12.82
#